data_AF-A0A1C0Y1B1-F1
#
_entry.id   AF-A0A1C0Y1B1-F1
#
_cell.length_a   1.000
_cell.length_b   1.000
_cell.length_c   1.000
_cell.angle_alpha   90.00
_cell.angle_beta   90.00
_cell.angle_gamma   90.00
#
_symmetry.space_group_name_H-M   'P 1'
#
loop_
_entity.id
_entity.type
_entity.pdbx_description
1 polymer ?
#
loop_
_entity_poly.entity_id
_entity_poly.type
_entity_poly.pdbx_seq_one_letter_code
_entity_poly.pdbx_strand_id
1 'polypeptide(L)'
;MRKNRRFTIDDLKAYSQGKGYALEYHRYKRVFTLRHIENPSKWGWIYFPHTDDKLVGLVDDLSYEGWMIAIDKAVTEINEPDKINH
;
A
#
# COMPACT_ATOMS: atom_id res chain seq x y z
N MET A 1 10.79 -26.22 6.44
CA MET A 1 10.85 -24.74 6.49
C MET A 1 11.11 -24.22 5.07
N ARG A 2 10.10 -23.66 4.39
CA ARG A 2 10.32 -23.00 3.10
C ARG A 2 11.20 -21.78 3.37
N LYS A 3 12.39 -21.73 2.74
CA LYS A 3 13.27 -20.56 2.79
C LYS A 3 12.44 -19.31 2.49
N ASN A 4 12.44 -18.34 3.40
CA ASN A 4 11.79 -17.04 3.26
C ASN A 4 12.22 -16.41 1.94
N ARG A 5 11.44 -16.62 0.87
CA ARG A 5 11.59 -15.83 -0.35
C ARG A 5 11.31 -14.41 0.10
N ARG A 6 12.32 -13.54 0.05
CA ARG A 6 12.14 -12.12 0.33
C ARG A 6 11.02 -11.64 -0.57
N PHE A 7 9.94 -11.22 0.05
CA PHE A 7 8.79 -10.67 -0.63
C PHE A 7 9.21 -9.33 -1.25
N THR A 8 8.84 -9.09 -2.50
CA THR A 8 9.41 -8.00 -3.29
C THR A 8 8.40 -6.89 -3.54
N ILE A 9 8.88 -5.70 -3.91
CA ILE A 9 8.04 -4.59 -4.37
C ILE A 9 7.17 -5.02 -5.57
N ASP A 10 7.65 -5.95 -6.41
CA ASP A 10 6.90 -6.42 -7.56
C ASP A 10 5.71 -7.31 -7.16
N ASP A 11 5.86 -8.09 -6.08
CA ASP A 11 4.74 -8.86 -5.54
C ASP A 11 3.64 -7.92 -4.98
N LEU A 12 4.02 -6.78 -4.37
CA LEU A 12 3.09 -5.73 -3.92
C LEU A 12 2.37 -5.05 -5.07
N LYS A 13 3.10 -4.76 -6.15
CA LYS A 13 2.52 -4.18 -7.37
C LYS A 13 1.51 -5.14 -7.99
N ALA A 14 1.84 -6.42 -8.08
CA ALA A 14 0.93 -7.44 -8.61
C ALA A 14 -0.35 -7.55 -7.76
N TYR A 15 -0.22 -7.55 -6.43
CA TYR A 15 -1.36 -7.55 -5.52
C TYR A 15 -2.25 -6.31 -5.70
N SER A 16 -1.64 -5.12 -5.75
CA SER A 16 -2.34 -3.84 -5.97
C SER A 16 -3.06 -3.82 -7.33
N GLN A 17 -2.40 -4.29 -8.38
CA GLN A 17 -2.97 -4.37 -9.73
C GLN A 17 -4.18 -5.30 -9.80
N GLY A 18 -4.14 -6.43 -9.08
CA GLY A 18 -5.29 -7.33 -8.95
C GLY A 18 -6.52 -6.67 -8.33
N LYS A 19 -6.35 -5.55 -7.63
CA LYS A 19 -7.44 -4.73 -7.06
C LYS A 19 -7.79 -3.52 -7.91
N GLY A 20 -7.16 -3.33 -9.07
CA GLY A 20 -7.37 -2.17 -9.94
C GLY A 20 -6.55 -0.95 -9.56
N TYR A 21 -5.47 -1.10 -8.78
CA TYR A 21 -4.61 0.01 -8.36
C TYR A 21 -3.16 -0.15 -8.79
N ALA A 22 -2.53 0.95 -9.18
CA ALA A 22 -1.10 1.03 -9.40
C ALA A 22 -0.39 1.45 -8.11
N LEU A 23 0.65 0.70 -7.75
CA LEU A 23 1.52 1.00 -6.62
C LEU A 23 2.82 1.64 -7.11
N GLU A 24 3.10 2.86 -6.66
CA GLU A 24 4.31 3.60 -7.01
C GLU A 24 5.12 3.94 -5.77
N TYR A 25 6.45 3.78 -5.86
CA TYR A 25 7.37 4.20 -4.81
C TYR A 25 8.02 5.53 -5.15
N HIS A 26 7.72 6.57 -4.39
CA HIS A 26 8.37 7.87 -4.52
C HIS A 26 9.63 7.92 -3.65
N ARG A 27 10.78 7.66 -4.28
CA ARG A 27 12.10 7.60 -3.60
C ARG A 27 12.44 8.85 -2.78
N TYR A 28 12.13 10.06 -3.28
CA TYR A 28 12.46 11.32 -2.61
C TYR A 28 11.65 11.54 -1.33
N LYS A 29 10.36 11.23 -1.38
CA LYS A 29 9.46 11.36 -0.23
C LYS A 29 9.46 10.09 0.63
N ARG A 30 10.13 9.03 0.16
CA ARG A 30 10.18 7.67 0.73
C ARG A 30 8.78 7.15 1.05
N VAL A 31 7.87 7.14 0.10
CA VAL A 31 6.46 6.80 0.36
C VAL A 31 5.89 6.04 -0.81
N PHE A 32 4.94 5.15 -0.50
CA PHE A 32 4.15 4.47 -1.51
C PHE A 32 2.85 5.22 -1.76
N THR A 33 2.51 5.36 -3.03
CA THR A 33 1.22 5.86 -3.49
C THR A 33 0.46 4.74 -4.17
N LEU A 34 -0.84 4.69 -3.89
CA LEU A 34 -1.77 3.76 -4.48
C LEU A 34 -2.78 4.57 -5.30
N ARG A 35 -2.88 4.31 -6.61
CA ARG A 35 -3.71 5.09 -7.53
C ARG A 35 -4.63 4.18 -8.33
N HIS A 36 -5.91 4.51 -8.43
CA HIS A 36 -6.86 3.73 -9.22
C HIS A 36 -6.48 3.79 -10.71
N ILE A 37 -6.41 2.64 -11.36
CA ILE A 37 -5.94 2.52 -12.76
C ILE A 37 -6.90 3.24 -13.71
N GLU A 38 -8.22 3.02 -13.56
CA GLU A 38 -9.23 3.62 -14.45
C GLU A 38 -9.59 5.07 -14.09
N ASN A 39 -9.28 5.50 -12.86
CA ASN A 39 -9.61 6.85 -12.39
C ASN A 39 -8.45 7.42 -11.55
N PRO A 40 -7.38 7.93 -12.20
CA PRO A 40 -6.18 8.40 -11.53
C PRO A 40 -6.37 9.51 -10.48
N SER A 41 -7.53 10.19 -10.50
CA SER A 41 -7.91 11.19 -9.49
C SER A 41 -8.19 10.57 -8.12
N LYS A 42 -8.55 9.28 -8.07
CA LYS A 42 -8.66 8.47 -6.86
C LYS A 42 -7.31 7.88 -6.51
N TRP A 43 -6.66 8.45 -5.51
CA TRP A 43 -5.35 7.98 -5.04
C TRP A 43 -5.17 8.26 -3.54
N GLY A 44 -4.27 7.50 -2.93
CA GLY A 44 -3.95 7.60 -1.51
C GLY A 44 -2.50 7.25 -1.21
N TRP A 45 -2.06 7.58 0.00
CA TRP A 45 -0.79 7.13 0.55
C TRP A 45 -0.98 5.78 1.24
N ILE A 46 0.08 4.97 1.29
CA ILE A 46 0.07 3.77 2.13
C ILE A 46 0.76 4.06 3.46
N TYR A 47 0.08 3.71 4.56
CA TYR A 47 0.51 3.92 5.94
C TYR A 47 0.85 2.58 6.62
N PHE A 48 1.63 2.63 7.71
CA PHE A 48 1.83 1.49 8.58
C PHE A 48 0.48 1.12 9.22
N PRO A 49 0.04 -0.14 9.16
CA PRO A 49 -1.27 -0.55 9.68
C PRO A 49 -1.41 -0.34 11.19
N HIS A 50 -0.31 -0.13 11.91
CA HIS A 50 -0.27 -0.01 13.36
C HIS A 50 0.07 1.39 13.90
N THR A 51 0.50 2.35 13.07
CA THR A 51 0.98 3.64 13.60
C THR A 51 0.50 4.90 12.87
N ASP A 52 -0.36 4.81 11.85
CA ASP A 52 -0.75 5.95 10.97
C ASP A 52 0.46 6.70 10.35
N ASP A 53 1.69 6.22 10.57
CA ASP A 53 2.89 6.74 9.98
C ASP A 53 2.95 6.33 8.51
N LYS A 54 3.38 7.25 7.66
CA LYS A 54 3.63 6.93 6.26
C LYS A 54 4.74 5.89 6.20
N LEU A 55 4.61 4.89 5.32
CA LEU A 55 5.62 3.85 5.12
C LEU A 55 6.90 4.44 4.51
N VAL A 56 7.72 5.05 5.37
CA VAL A 56 9.00 5.67 5.08
C VAL A 56 10.12 4.69 5.37
N GLY A 57 10.38 3.83 4.40
CA GLY A 57 11.76 3.44 4.11
C GLY A 57 12.12 1.97 4.22
N LEU A 58 11.30 1.06 4.73
CA LEU A 58 11.68 -0.35 4.79
C LEU A 58 10.52 -1.25 4.39
N VAL A 59 10.56 -1.71 3.13
CA VAL A 59 9.76 -2.86 2.66
C VAL A 59 9.95 -4.08 3.58
N ASP A 60 11.10 -4.14 4.26
CA ASP A 60 11.52 -5.22 5.14
C ASP A 60 10.86 -5.24 6.54
N ASP A 61 10.20 -4.17 6.98
CA ASP A 61 9.63 -4.10 8.34
C ASP A 61 8.23 -4.73 8.44
N LEU A 62 7.53 -4.91 7.31
CA LEU A 62 6.22 -5.54 7.26
C LEU A 62 6.30 -6.97 6.71
N SER A 63 5.61 -7.88 7.37
CA SER A 63 5.31 -9.20 6.80
C SER A 63 4.42 -9.04 5.55
N TYR A 64 4.34 -10.10 4.74
CA TYR A 64 3.43 -10.15 3.59
C TYR A 64 1.98 -9.74 3.95
N GLU A 65 1.48 -10.26 5.07
CA GLU A 65 0.14 -9.99 5.57
C GLU A 65 -0.01 -8.53 5.99
N GLY A 66 0.98 -7.96 6.68
CA GLY A 66 0.96 -6.55 7.07
C GLY A 66 0.88 -5.61 5.87
N TRP A 67 1.55 -5.96 4.77
CA TRP A 67 1.46 -5.23 3.51
C TRP A 67 0.10 -5.33 2.82
N MET A 68 -0.52 -6.52 2.81
CA MET A 68 -1.88 -6.69 2.28
C MET A 68 -2.88 -5.84 3.07
N ILE A 69 -2.78 -5.86 4.41
CA ILE A 69 -3.64 -5.05 5.29
C ILE A 69 -3.46 -3.55 5.00
N ALA A 70 -2.22 -3.09 4.83
CA ALA A 70 -1.93 -1.69 4.54
C ALA A 70 -2.52 -1.24 3.18
N ILE A 71 -2.40 -2.08 2.15
CA ILE A 71 -2.99 -1.83 0.82
C ILE A 71 -4.52 -1.81 0.93
N ASP A 72 -5.13 -2.75 1.66
CA ASP A 72 -6.57 -2.85 1.79
C ASP A 72 -7.18 -1.68 2.57
N LYS A 73 -6.48 -1.21 3.61
CA LYS A 73 -6.82 0.02 4.31
C LYS A 73 -6.78 1.20 3.32
N ALA A 74 -5.69 1.38 2.57
CA ALA A 74 -5.58 2.46 1.60
C ALA A 74 -6.65 2.40 0.50
N VAL A 75 -6.99 1.21 -0.02
CA VAL A 75 -8.10 1.04 -0.99
C VAL A 75 -9.43 1.47 -0.38
N THR A 76 -9.70 1.08 0.86
CA THR A 76 -10.92 1.48 1.57
C THR A 76 -10.99 3.00 1.72
N GLU A 77 -9.91 3.62 2.21
CA GLU A 77 -9.82 5.08 2.40
C GLU A 77 -10.01 5.88 1.10
N ILE A 78 -9.45 5.39 -0.02
CA ILE A 78 -9.61 6.03 -1.34
C ILE A 78 -11.08 6.02 -1.80
N ASN A 79 -11.84 4.98 -1.45
CA ASN A 79 -13.23 4.83 -1.88
C ASN A 79 -14.24 5.39 -0.89
N GLU A 80 -13.89 5.44 0.39
CA GLU A 80 -14.75 5.86 1.49
C GLU A 80 -14.08 6.94 2.36
N PRO A 81 -13.68 8.09 1.78
CA PRO A 81 -12.93 9.12 2.50
C PRO A 81 -13.69 9.70 3.71
N ASP A 82 -15.02 9.62 3.72
CA ASP A 82 -15.88 10.19 4.75
C ASP A 82 -16.03 9.34 6.03
N LYS A 83 -15.59 8.07 6.04
CA LYS A 83 -15.74 7.18 7.21
C LYS A 83 -14.63 7.32 8.27
N ILE A 84 -13.62 8.16 8.03
CA ILE A 84 -12.47 8.32 8.95
C ILE A 84 -12.75 9.39 10.02
N ASN A 85 -13.80 10.21 9.87
CA ASN A 85 -14.12 11.34 10.76
C ASN A 85 -15.26 11.09 11.76
N HIS A 86 -15.60 9.83 12.09
CA HIS A 86 -16.69 9.53 13.03
C HIS A 86 -16.29 8.59 14.16
#